data_AF-A0A836RJX3-F1
#
_entry.id   AF-A0A836RJX3-F1
#
_cell.length_a   1.000
_cell.length_b   1.000
_cell.length_c   1.000
_cell.angle_alpha   90.00
_cell.angle_beta   90.00
_cell.angle_gamma   90.00
#
_symmetry.space_group_name_H-M   'P 1'
#
loop_
_entity.id
_entity.type
_entity.pdbx_description
1 polymer ?
#
loop_
_entity_poly.entity_id
_entity_poly.type
_entity_poly.pdbx_seq_one_letter_code
_entity_poly.pdbx_strand_id
1 'polypeptide(L)'
;DIAAAAGADTLYTDESEFGMQGTGLPPRRLGATYTNTDFTIADETDLLDLWHLFVYAKRKYRDAFDQGQLVDTRERRRIVGDYTLSVIDEFAGRTFPDTILIAYSDYDTHGYTIHPLFEVVHPERQGYYVRVPYRCCVPKGLEGLLVGGIGLSVHRDALPLVRMQADMQNLGYALGVAAAMIAETGTLVRSLDIRALQKHLVKVGNLPPEVLTEADSFPLPDEAIAAAVRRLETPEDVAAIMSSPERARPLLRAAYQSEQDKHRRIRYAQMLALLADSAGLDTLIAEVRSYDGWDQGWNYRAMGQFGSAFSRLDTLIVALGRTRARRALPAILEKARLLD
;
A
#
# COMPACT_ATOMS: atom_id res chain seq x y z
N ASP A 1 11.54 -9.46 13.27
CA ASP A 1 11.73 -9.83 14.69
C ASP A 1 13.05 -9.33 15.28
N ILE A 2 14.22 -9.69 14.74
CA ILE A 2 15.51 -9.24 15.31
C ILE A 2 15.59 -7.71 15.45
N ALA A 3 15.25 -6.96 14.41
CA ALA A 3 15.27 -5.50 14.47
C ALA A 3 14.30 -4.93 15.53
N ALA A 4 13.10 -5.48 15.62
CA ALA A 4 12.11 -5.09 16.64
C ALA A 4 12.62 -5.38 18.06
N ALA A 5 13.18 -6.58 18.28
CA ALA A 5 13.78 -6.96 19.56
C ALA A 5 15.00 -6.11 19.93
N ALA A 6 15.74 -5.61 18.92
CA ALA A 6 16.84 -4.66 19.09
C ALA A 6 16.38 -3.20 19.33
N GLY A 7 15.07 -2.95 19.40
CA GLY A 7 14.49 -1.63 19.68
C GLY A 7 14.19 -0.79 18.44
N ALA A 8 14.08 -1.38 17.25
CA ALA A 8 13.60 -0.66 16.08
C ALA A 8 12.13 -0.33 16.23
N ASP A 9 11.75 0.89 15.84
CA ASP A 9 10.34 1.22 15.64
C ASP A 9 9.75 0.32 14.56
N THR A 10 8.51 -0.10 14.77
CA THR A 10 7.80 -0.97 13.82
C THR A 10 6.38 -0.50 13.59
N LEU A 11 5.89 -0.74 12.38
CA LEU A 11 4.50 -0.55 11.99
C LEU A 11 3.82 -1.91 11.95
N TYR A 12 2.66 -1.99 12.59
CA TYR A 12 1.74 -3.11 12.48
C TYR A 12 0.32 -2.59 12.67
N THR A 13 -0.69 -3.44 12.45
CA THR A 13 -2.07 -3.10 12.77
C THR A 13 -2.20 -2.77 14.26
N ASP A 14 -2.94 -1.70 14.55
CA ASP A 14 -3.21 -1.21 15.90
C ASP A 14 -4.66 -0.73 16.00
N GLU A 15 -5.04 -0.15 17.13
CA GLU A 15 -6.39 0.39 17.37
C GLU A 15 -6.84 1.48 16.39
N SER A 16 -5.90 2.12 15.68
CA SER A 16 -6.20 3.14 14.68
C SER A 16 -6.56 2.55 13.32
N GLU A 17 -6.24 1.28 13.09
CA GLU A 17 -6.39 0.64 11.79
C GLU A 17 -6.71 -0.87 11.87
N PHE A 18 -7.88 -1.23 11.31
CA PHE A 18 -8.36 -2.62 11.25
C PHE A 18 -7.97 -3.36 9.95
N GLY A 19 -7.21 -2.72 9.06
CA GLY A 19 -6.91 -3.30 7.76
C GLY A 19 -5.88 -4.44 7.85
N MET A 20 -6.28 -5.66 7.47
CA MET A 20 -5.39 -6.83 7.44
C MET A 20 -5.42 -7.49 6.05
N GLN A 21 -4.28 -8.05 5.63
CA GLN A 21 -4.22 -8.91 4.44
C GLN A 21 -4.47 -10.38 4.81
N GLY A 22 -5.09 -11.10 3.88
CA GLY A 22 -5.45 -12.50 4.04
C GLY A 22 -4.26 -13.41 4.30
N THR A 23 -4.50 -14.42 5.11
CA THR A 23 -3.53 -15.40 5.56
C THR A 23 -4.14 -16.79 5.62
N GLY A 24 -3.32 -17.77 5.97
CA GLY A 24 -3.76 -19.10 6.35
C GLY A 24 -2.57 -19.97 6.70
N LEU A 25 -2.85 -21.27 6.80
CA LEU A 25 -1.84 -22.27 7.14
C LEU A 25 -1.85 -23.39 6.08
N PRO A 26 -0.71 -23.72 5.45
CA PRO A 26 -0.69 -24.65 4.33
C PRO A 26 -0.86 -26.09 4.79
N PRO A 27 -1.60 -26.92 4.03
CA PRO A 27 -1.45 -28.36 4.15
C PRO A 27 -0.06 -28.77 3.66
N ARG A 28 0.58 -29.71 4.34
CA ARG A 28 1.83 -30.30 3.87
C ARG A 28 1.51 -31.36 2.83
N ARG A 29 1.86 -31.08 1.56
CA ARG A 29 1.71 -32.01 0.43
C ARG A 29 3.09 -32.32 -0.16
N LEU A 30 3.50 -33.58 -0.08
CA LEU A 30 4.79 -34.01 -0.63
C LEU A 30 4.84 -33.74 -2.13
N GLY A 31 5.94 -33.12 -2.59
CA GLY A 31 6.15 -32.76 -4.00
C GLY A 31 5.43 -31.49 -4.48
N ALA A 32 4.67 -30.81 -3.62
CA ALA A 32 4.07 -29.52 -3.99
C ALA A 32 5.14 -28.43 -4.11
N THR A 33 5.14 -27.71 -5.22
CA THR A 33 6.00 -26.55 -5.46
C THR A 33 5.34 -25.21 -5.09
N TYR A 34 4.01 -25.21 -4.99
CA TYR A 34 3.21 -24.05 -4.64
C TYR A 34 1.95 -24.48 -3.87
N THR A 35 1.56 -23.71 -2.86
CA THR A 35 0.32 -23.90 -2.11
C THR A 35 -0.22 -22.54 -1.70
N ASN A 36 -1.34 -22.12 -2.29
CA ASN A 36 -2.01 -20.89 -1.88
C ASN A 36 -2.89 -21.15 -0.65
N THR A 37 -2.69 -20.35 0.37
CA THR A 37 -3.32 -20.44 1.68
C THR A 37 -4.05 -19.17 2.08
N ASP A 38 -4.39 -18.29 1.15
CA ASP A 38 -5.31 -17.19 1.44
C ASP A 38 -6.66 -17.75 1.87
N PHE A 39 -6.93 -17.91 3.17
CA PHE A 39 -8.26 -18.34 3.57
C PHE A 39 -8.94 -17.73 4.78
N THR A 40 -8.22 -16.89 5.50
CA THR A 40 -8.74 -16.27 6.71
C THR A 40 -7.93 -15.01 7.00
N ILE A 41 -8.25 -14.38 8.12
CA ILE A 41 -7.48 -13.31 8.70
C ILE A 41 -7.08 -13.81 10.09
N ALA A 42 -5.85 -13.53 10.53
CA ALA A 42 -5.40 -13.87 11.86
C ALA A 42 -4.46 -12.78 12.40
N ASP A 43 -4.57 -12.46 13.68
CA ASP A 43 -3.60 -11.66 14.42
C ASP A 43 -2.45 -12.56 14.86
N GLU A 44 -1.27 -12.39 14.25
CA GLU A 44 -0.08 -13.18 14.60
C GLU A 44 0.49 -12.86 15.99
N THR A 45 0.02 -11.79 16.63
CA THR A 45 0.42 -11.42 17.98
C THR A 45 -0.46 -12.05 19.05
N ASP A 46 -1.64 -12.59 18.68
CA ASP A 46 -2.54 -13.31 19.58
C ASP A 46 -2.33 -14.83 19.47
N LEU A 47 -1.81 -15.42 20.54
CA LEU A 47 -1.60 -16.87 20.64
C LEU A 47 -2.90 -17.67 20.51
N LEU A 48 -4.03 -17.15 20.98
CA LEU A 48 -5.32 -17.82 20.87
C LEU A 48 -5.80 -17.83 19.42
N ASP A 49 -5.63 -16.73 18.70
CA ASP A 49 -6.01 -16.63 17.30
C ASP A 49 -5.13 -17.53 16.42
N LEU A 50 -3.82 -17.54 16.67
CA LEU A 50 -2.90 -18.50 16.06
C LEU A 50 -3.31 -19.95 16.33
N TRP A 51 -3.65 -20.31 17.57
CA TRP A 51 -4.11 -21.66 17.90
C TRP A 51 -5.40 -22.02 17.16
N HIS A 52 -6.38 -21.10 17.12
CA HIS A 52 -7.61 -21.28 16.34
C HIS A 52 -7.30 -21.52 14.86
N LEU A 53 -6.35 -20.79 14.28
CA LEU A 53 -5.92 -20.97 12.89
C LEU A 53 -5.42 -22.40 12.61
N PHE A 54 -4.61 -23.00 13.49
CA PHE A 54 -4.17 -24.40 13.33
C PHE A 54 -5.37 -25.36 13.32
N VAL A 55 -6.36 -25.14 14.20
CA VAL A 55 -7.59 -25.95 14.24
C VAL A 55 -8.41 -25.77 12.96
N TYR A 56 -8.62 -24.53 12.50
CA TYR A 56 -9.37 -24.21 11.28
C TYR A 56 -8.70 -24.80 10.04
N ALA A 57 -7.37 -24.70 9.94
CA ALA A 57 -6.61 -25.30 8.87
C ALA A 57 -6.80 -26.82 8.83
N LYS A 58 -6.85 -27.51 10.00
CA LYS A 58 -6.99 -28.99 10.03
C LYS A 58 -8.39 -29.41 9.62
N ARG A 59 -9.40 -28.62 9.96
CA ARG A 59 -10.76 -28.82 9.48
C ARG A 59 -10.87 -28.57 7.97
N LYS A 60 -10.25 -27.51 7.45
CA LYS A 60 -10.25 -27.14 6.02
C LYS A 60 -9.53 -28.18 5.17
N TYR A 61 -8.37 -28.65 5.63
CA TYR A 61 -7.52 -29.62 4.92
C TYR A 61 -7.52 -30.99 5.62
N ARG A 62 -8.71 -31.57 5.80
CA ARG A 62 -8.91 -32.83 6.54
C ARG A 62 -8.06 -34.02 6.04
N ASP A 63 -7.80 -34.04 4.74
CA ASP A 63 -7.07 -35.14 4.07
C ASP A 63 -5.55 -34.92 4.09
N ALA A 64 -5.07 -33.76 4.53
CA ALA A 64 -3.65 -33.51 4.68
C ALA A 64 -3.12 -34.22 5.93
N PHE A 65 -2.06 -35.02 5.76
CA PHE A 65 -1.39 -35.69 6.87
C PHE A 65 -0.89 -34.68 7.91
N ASP A 66 -0.18 -33.64 7.44
CA ASP A 66 0.49 -32.63 8.25
C ASP A 66 0.22 -31.21 7.70
N GLN A 67 0.66 -30.17 8.41
CA GLN A 67 0.49 -28.75 8.07
C GLN A 67 1.81 -27.99 8.15
N GLY A 68 1.82 -26.78 7.57
CA GLY A 68 2.90 -25.82 7.80
C GLY A 68 3.03 -25.48 9.28
N GLN A 69 4.27 -25.19 9.70
CA GLN A 69 4.55 -24.74 11.07
C GLN A 69 4.48 -23.22 11.21
N LEU A 70 4.59 -22.51 10.09
CA LEU A 70 4.54 -21.06 10.04
C LEU A 70 3.27 -20.64 9.30
N VAL A 71 2.60 -19.63 9.84
CA VAL A 71 1.46 -18.99 9.19
C VAL A 71 1.93 -18.27 7.93
N ASP A 72 1.22 -18.48 6.83
CA ASP A 72 1.49 -17.85 5.55
C ASP A 72 0.82 -16.47 5.50
N THR A 73 1.40 -15.51 6.19
CA THR A 73 0.93 -14.11 6.16
C THR A 73 1.45 -13.36 4.96
N ARG A 74 0.57 -12.53 4.39
CA ARG A 74 0.91 -11.55 3.35
C ARG A 74 1.37 -10.22 3.92
N GLU A 75 1.03 -9.96 5.18
CA GLU A 75 1.39 -8.75 5.91
C GLU A 75 1.88 -9.13 7.31
N ARG A 76 3.04 -8.60 7.71
CA ARG A 76 3.60 -8.74 9.07
C ARG A 76 4.00 -7.39 9.62
N ARG A 77 4.48 -7.39 10.86
CA ARG A 77 5.21 -6.25 11.45
C ARG A 77 6.34 -5.82 10.51
N ARG A 78 6.31 -4.56 10.10
CA ARG A 78 7.30 -3.91 9.23
C ARG A 78 8.16 -2.97 10.05
N ILE A 79 9.42 -2.82 9.69
CA ILE A 79 10.25 -1.79 10.33
C ILE A 79 9.85 -0.39 9.87
N VAL A 80 10.07 0.61 10.73
CA VAL A 80 10.24 1.99 10.29
C VAL A 80 11.70 2.13 9.85
N GLY A 81 11.91 2.24 8.54
CA GLY A 81 13.23 2.38 7.94
C GLY A 81 13.66 3.84 7.82
N ASP A 82 14.89 4.05 7.34
CA ASP A 82 15.37 5.39 6.96
C ASP A 82 14.51 6.01 5.83
N TYR A 83 13.74 5.17 5.12
CA TYR A 83 12.62 5.57 4.27
C TYR A 83 11.48 4.56 4.39
N THR A 84 10.24 5.04 4.28
CA THR A 84 9.05 4.18 4.16
C THR A 84 8.44 4.40 2.79
N LEU A 85 8.46 3.36 1.95
CA LEU A 85 7.84 3.42 0.62
C LEU A 85 6.32 3.60 0.76
N SER A 86 5.76 4.58 0.07
CA SER A 86 4.34 4.92 0.14
C SER A 86 3.58 4.50 -1.12
N VAL A 87 2.25 4.38 -0.99
CA VAL A 87 1.34 4.18 -2.13
C VAL A 87 1.51 5.28 -3.19
N ILE A 88 1.80 6.51 -2.76
CA ILE A 88 2.05 7.64 -3.68
C ILE A 88 3.31 7.39 -4.51
N ASP A 89 4.39 6.88 -3.90
CA ASP A 89 5.65 6.62 -4.63
C ASP A 89 5.45 5.58 -5.74
N GLU A 90 4.63 4.56 -5.48
CA GLU A 90 4.34 3.48 -6.42
C GLU A 90 3.54 3.96 -7.62
N PHE A 91 2.36 4.55 -7.37
CA PHE A 91 1.48 5.00 -8.45
C PHE A 91 1.99 6.26 -9.16
N ALA A 92 2.85 7.07 -8.53
CA ALA A 92 3.52 8.16 -9.24
C ALA A 92 4.77 7.69 -10.03
N GLY A 93 5.14 6.41 -9.95
CA GLY A 93 6.31 5.86 -10.65
C GLY A 93 7.63 6.49 -10.19
N ARG A 94 7.78 6.74 -8.87
CA ARG A 94 8.96 7.43 -8.33
C ARG A 94 10.23 6.63 -8.59
N THR A 95 11.30 7.35 -8.97
CA THR A 95 12.66 6.79 -9.09
C THR A 95 13.49 7.18 -7.88
N PHE A 96 14.48 6.36 -7.54
CA PHE A 96 15.35 6.59 -6.39
C PHE A 96 16.82 6.40 -6.79
N PRO A 97 17.75 7.21 -6.23
CA PRO A 97 19.16 7.03 -6.51
C PRO A 97 19.73 5.72 -5.95
N ASP A 98 19.04 5.14 -4.97
CA ASP A 98 19.45 3.96 -4.22
C ASP A 98 18.51 2.76 -4.42
N THR A 99 17.81 2.68 -5.55
CA THR A 99 17.00 1.50 -5.94
C THR A 99 17.85 0.22 -5.91
N ILE A 100 17.38 -0.81 -5.19
CA ILE A 100 18.01 -2.14 -5.14
C ILE A 100 17.09 -3.27 -5.63
N LEU A 101 15.80 -2.97 -5.81
CA LEU A 101 14.79 -3.89 -6.33
C LEU A 101 13.86 -3.10 -7.25
N ILE A 102 13.55 -3.68 -8.41
CA ILE A 102 12.39 -3.30 -9.22
C ILE A 102 11.40 -4.45 -9.12
N ALA A 103 10.31 -4.24 -8.39
CA ALA A 103 9.23 -5.19 -8.25
C ALA A 103 8.21 -5.04 -9.40
N TYR A 104 7.47 -6.11 -9.68
CA TYR A 104 6.35 -6.07 -10.61
C TYR A 104 5.19 -6.92 -10.13
N SER A 105 4.01 -6.32 -10.05
CA SER A 105 2.77 -7.02 -9.72
C SER A 105 1.56 -6.26 -10.24
N ASP A 106 0.43 -6.95 -10.39
CA ASP A 106 -0.87 -6.30 -10.28
C ASP A 106 -1.21 -6.01 -8.80
N TYR A 107 -2.18 -5.14 -8.56
CA TYR A 107 -2.52 -4.70 -7.21
C TYR A 107 -3.39 -5.74 -6.47
N ASP A 108 -2.75 -6.81 -6.02
CA ASP A 108 -3.37 -7.97 -5.38
C ASP A 108 -3.36 -7.88 -3.84
N THR A 109 -4.26 -7.07 -3.29
CA THR A 109 -4.26 -6.70 -1.87
C THR A 109 -4.61 -7.84 -0.93
N HIS A 110 -5.54 -8.71 -1.33
CA HIS A 110 -6.12 -9.75 -0.45
C HIS A 110 -6.61 -9.20 0.90
N GLY A 111 -7.02 -7.93 0.97
CA GLY A 111 -7.28 -7.27 2.25
C GLY A 111 -7.95 -5.92 2.10
N TYR A 112 -8.32 -5.34 3.25
CA TYR A 112 -8.92 -4.01 3.30
C TYR A 112 -7.87 -2.93 3.01
N THR A 113 -8.16 -2.03 2.07
CA THR A 113 -7.30 -0.87 1.76
C THR A 113 -7.76 0.35 2.55
N ILE A 114 -6.80 1.16 2.98
CA ILE A 114 -7.06 2.36 3.80
C ILE A 114 -6.50 3.65 3.22
N HIS A 115 -5.59 3.56 2.27
CA HIS A 115 -4.90 4.72 1.76
C HIS A 115 -5.93 5.57 0.99
N PRO A 116 -6.01 6.89 1.24
CA PRO A 116 -7.07 7.73 0.66
C PRO A 116 -7.12 7.75 -0.87
N LEU A 117 -6.02 7.37 -1.53
CA LEU A 117 -5.98 7.18 -2.99
C LEU A 117 -7.08 6.22 -3.46
N PHE A 118 -7.28 5.10 -2.76
CA PHE A 118 -8.25 4.06 -3.13
C PHE A 118 -9.70 4.47 -2.87
N GLU A 119 -9.93 5.57 -2.14
CA GLU A 119 -11.27 6.16 -2.02
C GLU A 119 -11.70 6.90 -3.30
N VAL A 120 -10.75 7.26 -4.19
CA VAL A 120 -11.04 7.92 -5.47
C VAL A 120 -11.03 6.94 -6.63
N VAL A 121 -9.94 6.16 -6.73
CA VAL A 121 -9.71 5.24 -7.85
C VAL A 121 -8.98 4.00 -7.32
N HIS A 122 -9.52 2.83 -7.64
CA HIS A 122 -8.86 1.56 -7.41
C HIS A 122 -8.06 1.16 -8.67
N PRO A 123 -6.82 0.66 -8.54
CA PRO A 123 -5.95 0.34 -9.68
C PRO A 123 -6.34 -0.92 -10.47
N GLU A 124 -7.33 -1.67 -9.98
CA GLU A 124 -7.76 -2.94 -10.59
C GLU A 124 -6.55 -3.85 -10.93
N ARG A 125 -6.64 -4.66 -11.99
CA ARG A 125 -5.61 -5.65 -12.38
C ARG A 125 -4.48 -5.05 -13.21
N GLN A 126 -4.28 -3.75 -13.15
CA GLN A 126 -3.19 -3.10 -13.87
C GLN A 126 -1.85 -3.50 -13.23
N GLY A 127 -0.87 -3.83 -14.08
CA GLY A 127 0.49 -4.14 -13.63
C GLY A 127 1.34 -2.89 -13.44
N TYR A 128 2.11 -2.85 -12.36
CA TYR A 128 2.97 -1.73 -12.01
C TYR A 128 4.40 -2.20 -11.75
N TYR A 129 5.37 -1.41 -12.23
CA TYR A 129 6.77 -1.56 -11.83
C TYR A 129 7.07 -0.59 -10.69
N VAL A 130 7.59 -1.12 -9.59
CA VAL A 130 7.88 -0.33 -8.39
C VAL A 130 9.36 -0.40 -8.06
N ARG A 131 9.99 0.77 -7.86
CA ARG A 131 11.39 0.87 -7.42
C ARG A 131 11.44 0.91 -5.90
N VAL A 132 12.13 -0.05 -5.30
CA VAL A 132 12.31 -0.12 -3.85
C VAL A 132 13.74 0.31 -3.50
N PRO A 133 13.90 1.43 -2.76
CA PRO A 133 15.22 1.94 -2.39
C PRO A 133 15.84 1.16 -1.22
N TYR A 134 17.16 1.11 -1.17
CA TYR A 134 17.97 0.41 -0.16
C TYR A 134 17.56 0.79 1.26
N ARG A 135 17.35 2.08 1.49
CA ARG A 135 16.95 2.67 2.78
C ARG A 135 15.58 2.18 3.31
N CYS A 136 14.74 1.52 2.50
CA CYS A 136 13.57 0.79 3.03
C CYS A 136 13.96 -0.43 3.87
N CYS A 137 15.17 -0.95 3.70
CA CYS A 137 15.68 -2.15 4.37
C CYS A 137 16.54 -1.82 5.59
N VAL A 138 16.82 -0.54 5.86
CA VAL A 138 17.68 -0.09 6.95
C VAL A 138 16.80 0.44 8.09
N PRO A 139 16.72 -0.23 9.25
CA PRO A 139 15.90 0.22 10.37
C PRO A 139 16.37 1.59 10.87
N LYS A 140 15.44 2.54 11.02
CA LYS A 140 15.75 3.90 11.46
C LYS A 140 16.36 3.89 12.85
N GLY A 141 17.48 4.58 13.02
CA GLY A 141 18.15 4.72 14.31
C GLY A 141 18.90 3.49 14.83
N LEU A 142 18.84 2.34 14.12
CA LEU A 142 19.69 1.17 14.41
C LEU A 142 20.74 0.97 13.32
N GLU A 143 21.93 0.57 13.72
CA GLU A 143 23.07 0.29 12.83
C GLU A 143 23.40 -1.21 12.83
N GLY A 144 24.00 -1.72 11.74
CA GLY A 144 24.43 -3.12 11.66
C GLY A 144 23.33 -4.15 11.31
N LEU A 145 22.10 -3.70 11.01
CA LEU A 145 20.98 -4.56 10.63
C LEU A 145 20.42 -4.21 9.26
N LEU A 146 20.06 -5.23 8.49
CA LEU A 146 19.27 -5.15 7.27
C LEU A 146 18.03 -6.01 7.42
N VAL A 147 16.89 -5.48 6.99
CA VAL A 147 15.59 -6.16 7.04
C VAL A 147 15.03 -6.27 5.63
N GLY A 148 14.75 -7.50 5.21
CA GLY A 148 14.11 -7.80 3.93
C GLY A 148 12.82 -8.60 4.11
N GLY A 149 12.32 -9.14 3.00
CA GLY A 149 11.02 -9.82 2.98
C GLY A 149 9.87 -8.85 3.24
N ILE A 150 8.71 -9.36 3.62
CA ILE A 150 7.52 -8.56 3.96
C ILE A 150 7.67 -7.70 5.24
N GLY A 151 8.84 -7.73 5.88
CA GLY A 151 9.19 -6.88 7.02
C GLY A 151 9.86 -5.55 6.65
N LEU A 152 10.13 -5.30 5.35
CA LEU A 152 10.72 -4.03 4.88
C LEU A 152 9.85 -2.81 5.22
N SER A 153 10.45 -1.62 5.23
CA SER A 153 9.72 -0.38 5.49
C SER A 153 8.91 0.08 4.30
N VAL A 154 7.63 -0.26 4.33
CA VAL A 154 6.64 0.07 3.30
C VAL A 154 5.28 0.28 3.96
N HIS A 155 4.46 1.18 3.39
CA HIS A 155 3.06 1.32 3.77
C HIS A 155 2.32 0.01 3.51
N ARG A 156 1.37 -0.38 4.36
CA ARG A 156 0.69 -1.69 4.19
C ARG A 156 0.00 -1.86 2.86
N ASP A 157 -0.64 -0.80 2.37
CA ASP A 157 -1.28 -0.82 1.06
C ASP A 157 -0.27 -0.70 -0.09
N ALA A 158 0.99 -0.37 0.17
CA ALA A 158 2.04 -0.43 -0.85
C ALA A 158 2.65 -1.84 -0.96
N LEU A 159 2.63 -2.58 0.17
CA LEU A 159 3.20 -3.93 0.25
C LEU A 159 2.74 -4.89 -0.87
N PRO A 160 1.47 -4.92 -1.33
CA PRO A 160 1.02 -5.82 -2.41
C PRO A 160 1.85 -5.74 -3.69
N LEU A 161 2.37 -4.55 -4.05
CA LEU A 161 3.15 -4.37 -5.29
C LEU A 161 4.61 -4.76 -5.18
N VAL A 162 5.10 -5.04 -3.97
CA VAL A 162 6.53 -5.27 -3.71
C VAL A 162 6.80 -6.58 -2.98
N ARG A 163 5.83 -7.50 -2.90
CA ARG A 163 5.91 -8.74 -2.12
C ARG A 163 5.80 -10.04 -2.92
N MET A 164 5.85 -10.00 -4.25
CA MET A 164 5.76 -11.24 -5.03
C MET A 164 7.00 -12.11 -4.79
N GLN A 165 6.86 -13.42 -5.00
CA GLN A 165 7.95 -14.36 -4.69
C GLN A 165 9.26 -14.01 -5.41
N ALA A 166 9.17 -13.58 -6.68
CA ALA A 166 10.33 -13.11 -7.45
C ALA A 166 10.95 -11.85 -6.82
N ASP A 167 10.14 -10.91 -6.36
CA ASP A 167 10.60 -9.69 -5.69
C ASP A 167 11.36 -10.03 -4.41
N MET A 168 10.82 -10.94 -3.59
CA MET A 168 11.43 -11.37 -2.33
C MET A 168 12.76 -12.10 -2.55
N GLN A 169 12.85 -12.93 -3.60
CA GLN A 169 14.09 -13.60 -3.99
C GLN A 169 15.16 -12.58 -4.42
N ASN A 170 14.79 -11.62 -5.26
CA ASN A 170 15.69 -10.58 -5.73
C ASN A 170 16.14 -9.63 -4.61
N LEU A 171 15.21 -9.27 -3.71
CA LEU A 171 15.52 -8.48 -2.52
C LEU A 171 16.49 -9.22 -1.59
N GLY A 172 16.22 -10.50 -1.33
CA GLY A 172 17.08 -11.34 -0.50
C GLY A 172 18.50 -11.44 -1.09
N TYR A 173 18.61 -11.63 -2.41
CA TYR A 173 19.90 -11.61 -3.10
C TYR A 173 20.61 -10.27 -2.94
N ALA A 174 19.92 -9.15 -3.20
CA ALA A 174 20.49 -7.81 -3.09
C ALA A 174 21.00 -7.50 -1.68
N LEU A 175 20.22 -7.84 -0.65
CA LEU A 175 20.63 -7.66 0.74
C LEU A 175 21.78 -8.58 1.15
N GLY A 176 21.83 -9.81 0.62
CA GLY A 176 22.95 -10.72 0.84
C GLY A 176 24.27 -10.16 0.27
N VAL A 177 24.22 -9.62 -0.95
CA VAL A 177 25.39 -8.96 -1.57
C VAL A 177 25.77 -7.71 -0.78
N ALA A 178 24.80 -6.88 -0.39
CA ALA A 178 25.04 -5.71 0.44
C ALA A 178 25.74 -6.07 1.75
N ALA A 179 25.26 -7.09 2.46
CA ALA A 179 25.86 -7.57 3.70
C ALA A 179 27.29 -8.10 3.49
N ALA A 180 27.55 -8.81 2.38
CA ALA A 180 28.89 -9.29 2.04
C ALA A 180 29.87 -8.11 1.77
N MET A 181 29.44 -7.11 0.99
CA MET A 181 30.23 -5.89 0.73
C MET A 181 30.52 -5.12 2.03
N ILE A 182 29.53 -4.99 2.91
CA ILE A 182 29.68 -4.37 4.23
C ILE A 182 30.72 -5.11 5.06
N ALA A 183 30.63 -6.44 5.14
CA ALA A 183 31.57 -7.27 5.90
C ALA A 183 33.00 -7.23 5.34
N GLU A 184 33.15 -7.24 4.00
CA GLU A 184 34.44 -7.18 3.33
C GLU A 184 35.15 -5.83 3.54
N THR A 185 34.39 -4.73 3.49
CA THR A 185 34.94 -3.37 3.59
C THR A 185 35.00 -2.83 5.02
N GLY A 186 34.34 -3.48 5.98
CA GLY A 186 34.20 -2.99 7.35
C GLY A 186 33.41 -1.68 7.45
N THR A 187 32.58 -1.37 6.45
CA THR A 187 31.75 -0.15 6.45
C THR A 187 30.48 -0.34 7.28
N LEU A 188 29.80 0.76 7.60
CA LEU A 188 28.47 0.72 8.23
C LEU A 188 27.40 0.44 7.18
N VAL A 189 26.22 -0.05 7.60
CA VAL A 189 25.08 -0.34 6.69
C VAL A 189 24.70 0.91 5.88
N ARG A 190 24.65 2.07 6.56
CA ARG A 190 24.34 3.36 5.92
C ARG A 190 25.47 3.93 5.07
N SER A 191 26.68 3.41 5.20
CA SER A 191 27.87 3.87 4.49
C SER A 191 28.26 2.97 3.32
N LEU A 192 27.46 1.95 3.02
CA LEU A 192 27.67 1.09 1.87
C LEU A 192 27.68 1.92 0.58
N ASP A 193 28.64 1.63 -0.31
CA ASP A 193 28.65 2.16 -1.68
C ASP A 193 27.50 1.53 -2.48
N ILE A 194 26.35 2.19 -2.47
CA ILE A 194 25.16 1.75 -3.19
C ILE A 194 25.39 1.68 -4.69
N ARG A 195 26.27 2.52 -5.26
CA ARG A 195 26.57 2.46 -6.70
C ARG A 195 27.39 1.23 -7.04
N ALA A 196 28.30 0.79 -6.17
CA ALA A 196 28.97 -0.50 -6.33
C ALA A 196 27.97 -1.67 -6.28
N LEU A 197 27.03 -1.65 -5.31
CA LEU A 197 25.97 -2.65 -5.22
C LEU A 197 25.09 -2.69 -6.48
N GLN A 198 24.60 -1.54 -6.95
CA GLN A 198 23.77 -1.47 -8.15
C GLN A 198 24.51 -1.92 -9.41
N LYS A 199 25.80 -1.59 -9.57
CA LYS A 199 26.62 -2.11 -10.68
C LYS A 199 26.68 -3.64 -10.67
N HIS A 200 26.81 -4.24 -9.48
CA HIS A 200 26.77 -5.69 -9.34
C HIS A 200 25.39 -6.24 -9.72
N LEU A 201 24.31 -5.66 -9.21
CA LEU A 201 22.94 -6.09 -9.50
C LEU A 201 22.59 -5.96 -10.99
N VAL A 202 23.07 -4.93 -11.67
CA VAL A 202 22.96 -4.79 -13.13
C VAL A 202 23.74 -5.87 -13.85
N LYS A 203 24.99 -6.13 -13.43
CA LYS A 203 25.84 -7.16 -14.05
C LYS A 203 25.23 -8.56 -14.00
N VAL A 204 24.53 -8.90 -12.91
CA VAL A 204 23.86 -10.21 -12.77
C VAL A 204 22.45 -10.26 -13.35
N GLY A 205 21.91 -9.12 -13.81
CA GLY A 205 20.60 -9.04 -14.46
C GLY A 205 19.41 -8.80 -13.51
N ASN A 206 19.65 -8.48 -12.23
CA ASN A 206 18.59 -8.18 -11.26
C ASN A 206 18.02 -6.76 -11.42
N LEU A 207 18.82 -5.83 -11.94
CA LEU A 207 18.42 -4.46 -12.22
C LEU A 207 18.78 -4.09 -13.65
N PRO A 208 18.02 -3.19 -14.30
CA PRO A 208 18.36 -2.70 -15.62
C PRO A 208 19.38 -1.54 -15.52
N PRO A 209 20.19 -1.28 -16.56
CA PRO A 209 21.31 -0.33 -16.47
C PRO A 209 20.92 1.11 -16.13
N GLU A 210 19.68 1.52 -16.42
CA GLU A 210 19.18 2.89 -16.22
C GLU A 210 19.20 3.28 -14.73
N VAL A 211 19.07 2.31 -13.82
CA VAL A 211 19.13 2.53 -12.37
C VAL A 211 20.45 3.21 -11.97
N LEU A 212 21.54 3.00 -12.73
CA LEU A 212 22.85 3.59 -12.48
C LEU A 212 22.87 5.13 -12.62
N THR A 213 21.91 5.70 -13.36
CA THR A 213 21.80 7.14 -13.60
C THR A 213 20.52 7.75 -13.03
N GLU A 214 19.66 6.94 -12.40
CA GLU A 214 18.47 7.44 -11.75
C GLU A 214 18.80 8.37 -10.58
N ALA A 215 18.05 9.45 -10.50
CA ALA A 215 17.97 10.36 -9.36
C ALA A 215 16.59 10.21 -8.69
N ASP A 216 16.38 10.93 -7.59
CA ASP A 216 15.03 11.05 -7.03
C ASP A 216 14.18 11.89 -7.99
N SER A 217 13.08 11.32 -8.51
CA SER A 217 12.20 12.03 -9.45
C SER A 217 11.28 13.05 -8.77
N PHE A 218 11.32 13.14 -7.43
CA PHE A 218 10.49 14.04 -6.65
C PHE A 218 11.26 15.29 -6.18
N PRO A 219 10.56 16.42 -6.00
CA PRO A 219 9.11 16.61 -6.21
C PRO A 219 8.71 16.66 -7.69
N LEU A 220 7.48 16.24 -8.01
CA LEU A 220 6.95 16.31 -9.38
C LEU A 220 6.87 17.76 -9.88
N PRO A 221 7.10 18.03 -11.19
CA PRO A 221 6.98 19.37 -11.76
C PRO A 221 5.52 19.86 -11.77
N ASP A 222 5.32 21.18 -11.74
CA ASP A 222 3.98 21.80 -11.69
C ASP A 222 3.08 21.36 -12.85
N GLU A 223 3.67 21.20 -14.04
CA GLU A 223 2.95 20.77 -15.23
C GLU A 223 2.39 19.35 -15.11
N ALA A 224 3.12 18.44 -14.46
CA ALA A 224 2.65 17.07 -14.23
C ALA A 224 1.45 17.06 -13.26
N ILE A 225 1.51 17.86 -12.19
CA ILE A 225 0.40 18.01 -11.23
C ILE A 225 -0.81 18.64 -11.92
N ALA A 226 -0.61 19.69 -12.72
CA ALA A 226 -1.70 20.33 -13.45
C ALA A 226 -2.35 19.38 -14.47
N ALA A 227 -1.55 18.55 -15.14
CA ALA A 227 -2.06 17.52 -16.06
C ALA A 227 -2.87 16.45 -15.30
N ALA A 228 -2.37 16.00 -14.15
CA ALA A 228 -3.07 15.05 -13.29
C ALA A 228 -4.41 15.61 -12.79
N VAL A 229 -4.47 16.88 -12.37
CA VAL A 229 -5.73 17.55 -12.01
C VAL A 229 -6.70 17.61 -13.18
N ARG A 230 -6.22 17.91 -14.40
CA ARG A 230 -7.11 17.98 -15.58
C ARG A 230 -7.71 16.63 -15.94
N ARG A 231 -7.00 15.52 -15.73
CA ARG A 231 -7.49 14.16 -15.99
C ARG A 231 -8.31 13.64 -14.82
N LEU A 232 -7.68 13.45 -13.67
CA LEU A 232 -8.24 12.88 -12.44
C LEU A 232 -9.04 11.60 -12.75
N GLU A 233 -8.38 10.64 -13.39
CA GLU A 233 -9.02 9.40 -13.85
C GLU A 233 -8.33 8.15 -13.32
N THR A 234 -7.01 8.21 -13.18
CA THR A 234 -6.20 7.03 -12.87
C THR A 234 -5.56 7.12 -11.47
N PRO A 235 -5.10 5.99 -10.90
CA PRO A 235 -4.31 6.00 -9.67
C PRO A 235 -3.08 6.92 -9.76
N GLU A 236 -2.43 6.97 -10.92
CA GLU A 236 -1.25 7.81 -11.16
C GLU A 236 -1.60 9.31 -11.09
N ASP A 237 -2.77 9.70 -11.61
CA ASP A 237 -3.26 11.08 -11.46
C ASP A 237 -3.49 11.44 -10.00
N VAL A 238 -4.16 10.55 -9.25
CA VAL A 238 -4.46 10.77 -7.83
C VAL A 238 -3.17 10.82 -7.01
N ALA A 239 -2.21 9.93 -7.28
CA ALA A 239 -0.89 9.93 -6.65
C ALA A 239 -0.13 11.22 -6.94
N ALA A 240 -0.11 11.68 -8.19
CA ALA A 240 0.53 12.94 -8.55
C ALA A 240 -0.08 14.14 -7.82
N ILE A 241 -1.41 14.19 -7.68
CA ILE A 241 -2.12 15.22 -6.91
C ILE A 241 -1.77 15.15 -5.42
N MET A 242 -1.83 13.95 -4.83
CA MET A 242 -1.56 13.73 -3.41
C MET A 242 -0.10 13.94 -3.03
N SER A 243 0.83 13.83 -4.00
CA SER A 243 2.26 14.10 -3.79
C SER A 243 2.55 15.57 -3.44
N SER A 244 1.64 16.49 -3.76
CA SER A 244 1.82 17.92 -3.52
C SER A 244 0.47 18.62 -3.28
N PRO A 245 -0.21 18.37 -2.14
CA PRO A 245 -1.56 18.86 -1.87
C PRO A 245 -1.69 20.37 -1.98
N GLU A 246 -0.73 21.12 -1.45
CA GLU A 246 -0.75 22.59 -1.46
C GLU A 246 -0.69 23.18 -2.87
N ARG A 247 0.05 22.53 -3.78
CA ARG A 247 0.15 22.94 -5.20
C ARG A 247 -1.09 22.52 -5.99
N ALA A 248 -1.68 21.37 -5.66
CA ALA A 248 -2.82 20.83 -6.38
C ALA A 248 -4.17 21.47 -5.99
N ARG A 249 -4.36 21.86 -4.72
CA ARG A 249 -5.61 22.48 -4.21
C ARG A 249 -6.12 23.66 -5.06
N PRO A 250 -5.32 24.71 -5.38
CA PRO A 250 -5.82 25.83 -6.18
C PRO A 250 -6.26 25.41 -7.58
N LEU A 251 -5.55 24.45 -8.19
CA LEU A 251 -5.88 23.91 -9.51
C LEU A 251 -7.19 23.10 -9.46
N LEU A 252 -7.37 22.27 -8.42
CA LEU A 252 -8.60 21.51 -8.20
C LEU A 252 -9.81 22.42 -7.98
N ARG A 253 -9.66 23.51 -7.21
CA ARG A 253 -10.72 24.50 -7.00
C ARG A 253 -11.14 25.16 -8.31
N ALA A 254 -10.17 25.59 -9.13
CA ALA A 254 -10.44 26.20 -10.42
C ALA A 254 -11.16 25.21 -11.35
N ALA A 255 -10.67 23.98 -11.46
CA ALA A 255 -11.27 22.93 -12.27
C ALA A 255 -12.71 22.63 -11.83
N TYR A 256 -12.94 22.44 -10.52
CA TYR A 256 -14.25 22.23 -9.92
C TYR A 256 -15.25 23.36 -10.24
N GLN A 257 -14.81 24.62 -10.19
CA GLN A 257 -15.68 25.78 -10.48
C GLN A 257 -16.09 25.84 -11.94
N SER A 258 -15.16 25.56 -12.86
CA SER A 258 -15.42 25.59 -14.30
C SER A 258 -16.16 24.36 -14.85
N GLU A 259 -16.10 23.23 -14.14
CA GLU A 259 -16.64 21.95 -14.62
C GLU A 259 -18.19 21.96 -14.66
N GLN A 260 -18.71 21.53 -15.81
CA GLN A 260 -20.15 21.45 -16.10
C GLN A 260 -20.67 20.02 -16.02
N ASP A 261 -19.82 19.03 -16.27
CA ASP A 261 -20.22 17.63 -16.14
C ASP A 261 -20.42 17.25 -14.66
N LYS A 262 -21.61 16.74 -14.33
CA LYS A 262 -22.00 16.40 -12.95
C LYS A 262 -21.02 15.38 -12.34
N HIS A 263 -20.67 14.33 -13.07
CA HIS A 263 -19.84 13.24 -12.55
C HIS A 263 -18.41 13.71 -12.28
N ARG A 264 -17.81 14.46 -13.20
CA ARG A 264 -16.48 15.05 -13.03
C ARG A 264 -16.46 16.08 -11.90
N ARG A 265 -17.50 16.90 -11.79
CA ARG A 265 -17.64 17.87 -10.70
C ARG A 265 -17.68 17.21 -9.33
N ILE A 266 -18.39 16.08 -9.18
CA ILE A 266 -18.37 15.29 -7.94
C ILE A 266 -16.97 14.72 -7.68
N ARG A 267 -16.27 14.22 -8.71
CA ARG A 267 -14.92 13.68 -8.55
C ARG A 267 -13.93 14.75 -8.07
N TYR A 268 -14.01 15.97 -8.60
CA TYR A 268 -13.23 17.10 -8.09
C TYR A 268 -13.56 17.45 -6.65
N ALA A 269 -14.85 17.49 -6.30
CA ALA A 269 -15.29 17.75 -4.94
C ALA A 269 -14.78 16.68 -3.95
N GLN A 270 -14.77 15.42 -4.37
CA GLN A 270 -14.24 14.31 -3.59
C GLN A 270 -12.72 14.44 -3.39
N MET A 271 -11.96 14.74 -4.45
CA MET A 271 -10.52 14.95 -4.35
C MET A 271 -10.17 16.13 -3.43
N LEU A 272 -10.91 17.24 -3.53
CA LEU A 272 -10.77 18.39 -2.63
C LEU A 272 -11.01 17.98 -1.17
N ALA A 273 -12.06 17.22 -0.90
CA ALA A 273 -12.39 16.76 0.44
C ALA A 273 -11.30 15.85 1.04
N LEU A 274 -10.69 14.98 0.23
CA LEU A 274 -9.55 14.15 0.64
C LEU A 274 -8.32 14.97 1.01
N LEU A 275 -8.13 16.12 0.36
CA LEU A 275 -7.10 17.10 0.71
C LEU A 275 -7.55 18.06 1.83
N ALA A 276 -8.58 17.71 2.61
CA ALA A 276 -9.15 18.51 3.69
C ALA A 276 -9.64 19.90 3.24
N ASP A 277 -10.15 20.01 2.00
CA ASP A 277 -10.70 21.23 1.41
C ASP A 277 -12.22 21.12 1.25
N SER A 278 -12.96 22.09 1.82
CA SER A 278 -14.42 22.08 1.82
C SER A 278 -15.07 22.79 0.62
N ALA A 279 -14.31 23.22 -0.40
CA ALA A 279 -14.86 23.94 -1.55
C ALA A 279 -15.94 23.16 -2.33
N GLY A 280 -15.85 21.82 -2.33
CA GLY A 280 -16.82 20.92 -2.97
C GLY A 280 -17.95 20.42 -2.06
N LEU A 281 -18.04 20.91 -0.82
CA LEU A 281 -18.89 20.32 0.23
C LEU A 281 -20.36 20.22 -0.16
N ASP A 282 -20.93 21.29 -0.72
CA ASP A 282 -22.35 21.32 -1.07
C ASP A 282 -22.69 20.31 -2.18
N THR A 283 -21.78 20.10 -3.13
CA THR A 283 -21.92 19.06 -4.17
C THR A 283 -21.90 17.66 -3.57
N LEU A 284 -21.00 17.39 -2.62
CA LEU A 284 -20.95 16.08 -1.95
C LEU A 284 -22.19 15.83 -1.09
N ILE A 285 -22.67 16.83 -0.34
CA ILE A 285 -23.90 16.72 0.46
C ILE A 285 -25.09 16.41 -0.44
N ALA A 286 -25.24 17.15 -1.54
CA ALA A 286 -26.33 16.95 -2.49
C ALA A 286 -26.28 15.55 -3.11
N GLU A 287 -25.08 15.08 -3.49
CA GLU A 287 -24.94 13.75 -4.07
C GLU A 287 -25.25 12.65 -3.06
N VAL A 288 -24.72 12.70 -1.83
CA VAL A 288 -25.04 11.71 -0.79
C VAL A 288 -26.54 11.64 -0.51
N ARG A 289 -27.23 12.79 -0.45
CA ARG A 289 -28.68 12.86 -0.23
C ARG A 289 -29.52 12.37 -1.41
N SER A 290 -28.94 12.28 -2.61
CA SER A 290 -29.64 11.78 -3.80
C SER A 290 -29.83 10.27 -3.79
N TYR A 291 -29.10 9.54 -2.93
CA TYR A 291 -29.36 8.12 -2.70
C TYR A 291 -30.61 7.98 -1.82
N ASP A 292 -31.58 7.15 -2.18
CA ASP A 292 -32.76 6.92 -1.34
C ASP A 292 -32.46 5.98 -0.15
N GLY A 293 -31.57 5.00 -0.37
CA GLY A 293 -31.13 4.02 0.63
C GLY A 293 -29.61 3.94 0.77
N TRP A 294 -29.13 2.91 1.45
CA TRP A 294 -27.74 2.47 1.30
C TRP A 294 -27.59 1.81 -0.07
N ASP A 295 -26.47 2.02 -0.76
CA ASP A 295 -26.21 1.29 -2.00
C ASP A 295 -25.84 -0.18 -1.69
N GLN A 296 -25.32 -0.94 -2.66
CA GLN A 296 -24.98 -2.35 -2.43
C GLN A 296 -23.91 -2.56 -1.34
N GLY A 297 -23.28 -1.48 -0.86
CA GLY A 297 -22.19 -1.55 0.09
C GLY A 297 -20.98 -2.28 -0.49
N TRP A 298 -20.00 -2.54 0.36
CA TRP A 298 -18.94 -3.47 0.04
C TRP A 298 -19.18 -4.82 0.74
N ASN A 299 -19.25 -5.87 -0.06
CA ASN A 299 -19.40 -7.25 0.44
C ASN A 299 -18.01 -7.90 0.52
N TYR A 300 -17.41 -7.91 1.71
CA TYR A 300 -16.14 -8.58 1.95
C TYR A 300 -16.30 -10.10 1.86
N ARG A 301 -15.66 -10.73 0.85
CA ARG A 301 -15.74 -12.17 0.60
C ARG A 301 -14.53 -12.97 1.08
N ALA A 302 -13.60 -12.31 1.78
CA ALA A 302 -12.29 -12.84 2.16
C ALA A 302 -11.46 -13.34 0.96
N MET A 303 -11.68 -14.58 0.53
CA MET A 303 -10.88 -15.31 -0.46
C MET A 303 -10.88 -14.62 -1.82
N GLY A 304 -9.70 -14.33 -2.39
CA GLY A 304 -9.61 -13.75 -3.73
C GLY A 304 -10.35 -12.42 -3.87
N GLN A 305 -10.48 -11.70 -2.76
CA GLN A 305 -11.07 -10.36 -2.71
C GLN A 305 -10.26 -9.43 -3.61
N PHE A 306 -10.97 -8.76 -4.51
CA PHE A 306 -10.38 -7.85 -5.47
C PHE A 306 -11.28 -6.62 -5.64
N GLY A 307 -10.69 -5.48 -5.99
CA GLY A 307 -11.40 -4.23 -6.24
C GLY A 307 -11.55 -3.35 -5.00
N SER A 308 -12.27 -2.24 -5.17
CA SER A 308 -12.51 -1.24 -4.12
C SER A 308 -13.07 -1.87 -2.84
N ALA A 309 -12.52 -1.46 -1.70
CA ALA A 309 -13.01 -1.82 -0.36
C ALA A 309 -14.23 -0.99 0.09
N PHE A 310 -14.69 -0.08 -0.76
CA PHE A 310 -15.77 0.86 -0.49
C PHE A 310 -16.75 0.87 -1.66
N SER A 311 -18.05 0.97 -1.35
CA SER A 311 -19.06 1.31 -2.35
C SER A 311 -18.94 2.77 -2.79
N ARG A 312 -19.72 3.17 -3.80
CA ARG A 312 -19.72 4.57 -4.24
C ARG A 312 -20.23 5.48 -3.12
N LEU A 313 -21.32 5.12 -2.46
CA LEU A 313 -21.87 5.90 -1.35
C LEU A 313 -20.87 5.98 -0.19
N ASP A 314 -20.21 4.87 0.15
CA ASP A 314 -19.21 4.83 1.23
C ASP A 314 -18.09 5.86 0.98
N THR A 315 -17.51 5.86 -0.23
CA THR A 315 -16.44 6.81 -0.57
C THR A 315 -16.87 8.28 -0.47
N LEU A 316 -18.13 8.60 -0.76
CA LEU A 316 -18.67 9.95 -0.66
C LEU A 316 -18.91 10.36 0.81
N ILE A 317 -19.39 9.44 1.65
CA ILE A 317 -19.57 9.66 3.09
C ILE A 317 -18.22 9.87 3.77
N VAL A 318 -17.23 9.03 3.46
CA VAL A 318 -15.86 9.18 3.99
C VAL A 318 -15.25 10.52 3.55
N ALA A 319 -15.41 10.89 2.27
CA ALA A 319 -14.97 12.19 1.77
C ALA A 319 -15.63 13.35 2.55
N LEU A 320 -16.94 13.31 2.80
CA LEU A 320 -17.63 14.30 3.65
C LEU A 320 -16.98 14.39 5.04
N GLY A 321 -16.69 13.26 5.68
CA GLY A 321 -16.01 13.21 6.98
C GLY A 321 -14.62 13.84 6.96
N ARG A 322 -13.84 13.60 5.89
CA ARG A 322 -12.48 14.12 5.73
C ARG A 322 -12.42 15.65 5.59
N THR A 323 -13.50 16.30 5.15
CA THR A 323 -13.58 17.78 5.17
C THR A 323 -13.55 18.38 6.58
N ARG A 324 -13.89 17.59 7.62
CA ARG A 324 -14.08 18.04 9.02
C ARG A 324 -15.08 19.19 9.17
N ALA A 325 -15.90 19.45 8.15
CA ALA A 325 -16.87 20.53 8.17
C ALA A 325 -18.12 20.12 8.95
N ARG A 326 -18.50 20.89 9.99
CA ARG A 326 -19.73 20.62 10.78
C ARG A 326 -21.00 20.53 9.93
N ARG A 327 -21.03 21.24 8.80
CA ARG A 327 -22.16 21.22 7.84
C ARG A 327 -22.34 19.86 7.13
N ALA A 328 -21.30 19.01 7.09
CA ALA A 328 -21.38 17.67 6.54
C ALA A 328 -22.14 16.68 7.45
N LEU A 329 -22.10 16.93 8.76
CA LEU A 329 -22.58 15.99 9.78
C LEU A 329 -24.06 15.59 9.61
N PRO A 330 -25.01 16.51 9.33
CA PRO A 330 -26.40 16.12 9.12
C PRO A 330 -26.58 15.10 8.00
N ALA A 331 -25.90 15.27 6.87
CA ALA A 331 -26.00 14.35 5.74
C ALA A 331 -25.40 12.96 6.06
N ILE A 332 -24.28 12.93 6.80
CA ILE A 332 -23.68 11.68 7.27
C ILE A 332 -24.62 10.96 8.24
N LEU A 333 -25.19 11.67 9.22
CA LEU A 333 -26.12 11.10 10.20
C LEU A 333 -27.44 10.62 9.59
N GLU A 334 -27.96 11.33 8.58
CA GLU A 334 -29.11 10.89 7.80
C GLU A 334 -28.88 9.51 7.18
N LYS A 335 -27.67 9.27 6.63
CA LYS A 335 -27.29 7.95 6.09
C LYS A 335 -27.02 6.91 7.15
N ALA A 336 -26.27 7.26 8.18
CA ALA A 336 -25.94 6.32 9.26
C ALA A 336 -27.19 5.73 9.93
N ARG A 337 -28.31 6.47 10.01
CA ARG A 337 -29.60 5.98 10.52
C ARG A 337 -30.26 4.89 9.67
N LEU A 338 -29.77 4.65 8.45
CA LEU A 338 -30.27 3.58 7.58
C LEU A 338 -29.53 2.25 7.83
N LEU A 339 -28.44 2.26 8.60
CA LEU A 339 -27.74 1.07 9.06
C LEU A 339 -28.44 0.61 10.34
N ASP A 340 -29.20 -0.48 10.26
CA ASP A 340 -29.85 -1.12 11.41
C ASP A 340 -28.84 -1.72 12.39
#